data_AF-A0A3D9I1W4-F1
#
_entry.id   AF-A0A3D9I1W4-F1
#
_cell.length_a   1.000
_cell.length_b   1.000
_cell.length_c   1.000
_cell.angle_alpha   90.00
_cell.angle_beta   90.00
_cell.angle_gamma   90.00
#
_symmetry.space_group_name_H-M   'P 1'
#
loop_
_entity.id
_entity.type
_entity.pdbx_description
1 polymer ?
#
loop_
_entity_poly.entity_id
_entity_poly.type
_entity_poly.pdbx_seq_one_letter_code
_entity_poly.pdbx_strand_id
1 'polypeptide(L)'
;MPGLLRTINGTATLNATASLKTKHEGILSANIEFVTNPNRGISDFFLNVTQNACNLATVKLQSLTRSSSRLTAFFGKQVKGITSANIVFAEKNDDIIARGFINKKAIIPFKASCGCNRGCHCTGAKKVKFKDGTTLKICIDKSLELALERLFAKLERVIKRLIKRQNPGKGTDPACIARCLRAGTICQAACSIFAFICAPACLAVQAICVATC
;
A
#
# COMPACT_ATOMS: atom_id res chain seq x y z
N MET A 1 -8.72 18.40 -10.92
CA MET A 1 -7.95 17.33 -11.61
C MET A 1 -7.83 16.14 -10.65
N PRO A 2 -8.11 14.89 -11.05
CA PRO A 2 -8.13 13.73 -10.14
C PRO A 2 -6.73 13.18 -9.80
N GLY A 3 -5.66 13.89 -10.17
CA GLY A 3 -4.32 13.60 -9.71
C GLY A 3 -3.26 14.46 -10.39
N LEU A 4 -2.06 14.44 -9.81
CA LEU A 4 -0.88 15.18 -10.20
C LEU A 4 0.34 14.27 -10.03
N LEU A 5 1.19 14.19 -11.05
CA LEU A 5 2.50 13.56 -10.96
C LEU A 5 3.55 14.64 -11.24
N ARG A 6 4.47 14.86 -10.31
CA ARG A 6 5.51 15.89 -10.42
C ARG A 6 6.85 15.29 -10.05
N THR A 7 7.88 15.64 -10.81
CA THR A 7 9.26 15.25 -10.51
C THR A 7 10.11 16.51 -10.33
N ILE A 8 10.79 16.63 -9.19
CA ILE A 8 11.70 17.76 -8.86
C ILE A 8 12.96 17.18 -8.24
N ASN A 9 14.13 17.49 -8.79
CA ASN A 9 15.43 17.07 -8.24
C ASN A 9 15.51 15.56 -7.93
N GLY A 10 15.01 14.71 -8.83
CA GLY A 10 14.97 13.26 -8.67
C GLY A 10 13.98 12.73 -7.63
N THR A 11 13.14 13.61 -7.07
CA THR A 11 12.01 13.22 -6.21
C THR A 11 10.73 13.25 -7.05
N ALA A 12 10.07 12.11 -7.20
CA ALA A 12 8.76 12.03 -7.82
C ALA A 12 7.67 12.00 -6.74
N THR A 13 6.64 12.83 -6.92
CA THR A 13 5.46 12.89 -6.07
C THR A 13 4.23 12.65 -6.92
N LEU A 14 3.44 11.64 -6.55
CA LEU A 14 2.13 11.37 -7.09
C LEU A 14 1.07 11.68 -6.04
N ASN A 15 0.11 12.52 -6.43
CA ASN A 15 -1.17 12.62 -5.75
C ASN A 15 -2.26 12.11 -6.68
N ALA A 16 -3.12 11.21 -6.22
CA ALA A 16 -4.28 10.80 -7.00
C ALA A 16 -5.49 10.58 -6.09
N THR A 17 -6.67 10.88 -6.64
CA THR A 17 -7.93 10.72 -5.96
C THR A 17 -8.90 9.99 -6.86
N ALA A 18 -9.60 9.02 -6.30
CA ALA A 18 -10.76 8.41 -6.91
C ALA A 18 -11.94 8.45 -5.96
N SER A 19 -13.13 8.62 -6.51
CA SER A 19 -14.38 8.53 -5.74
C SER A 19 -15.39 7.68 -6.48
N LEU A 20 -16.21 6.94 -5.74
CA LEU A 20 -17.25 6.06 -6.23
C LEU A 20 -18.50 6.24 -5.36
N LYS A 21 -19.62 6.61 -5.99
CA LYS A 21 -20.92 6.56 -5.33
C LYS A 21 -21.49 5.15 -5.48
N THR A 22 -21.95 4.58 -4.38
CA THR A 22 -22.53 3.24 -4.32
C THR A 22 -23.95 3.32 -3.76
N LYS A 23 -24.78 2.32 -4.06
CA LYS A 23 -26.16 2.27 -3.56
C LYS A 23 -26.23 1.99 -2.05
N HIS A 24 -25.30 1.19 -1.51
CA HIS A 24 -25.35 0.70 -0.13
C HIS A 24 -24.31 1.36 0.79
N GLU A 25 -23.12 1.66 0.29
CA GLU A 25 -22.02 2.22 1.10
C GLU A 25 -21.97 3.76 1.05
N GLY A 26 -22.81 4.40 0.23
CA GLY A 26 -22.75 5.83 -0.06
C GLY A 26 -21.53 6.20 -0.90
N ILE A 27 -20.87 7.32 -0.59
CA ILE A 27 -19.70 7.82 -1.31
C ILE A 27 -18.43 7.25 -0.67
N LEU A 28 -17.71 6.44 -1.44
CA LEU A 28 -16.36 6.02 -1.12
C LEU A 28 -15.35 6.90 -1.87
N SER A 29 -14.29 7.31 -1.18
CA SER A 29 -13.19 8.06 -1.78
C SER A 29 -11.86 7.49 -1.32
N ALA A 30 -10.92 7.38 -2.23
CA ALA A 30 -9.54 6.99 -1.97
C ALA A 30 -8.62 8.10 -2.44
N ASN A 31 -7.77 8.57 -1.52
CA ASN A 31 -6.70 9.52 -1.78
C ASN A 31 -5.38 8.82 -1.56
N ILE A 32 -4.51 8.87 -2.56
CA ILE A 32 -3.15 8.33 -2.49
C ILE A 32 -2.17 9.48 -2.68
N GLU A 33 -1.17 9.51 -1.81
CA GLU A 33 0.04 10.30 -1.96
C GLU A 33 1.22 9.33 -1.95
N PHE A 34 2.11 9.49 -2.91
CA PHE A 34 3.32 8.69 -3.02
C PHE A 34 4.50 9.60 -3.32
N VAL A 35 5.56 9.47 -2.53
CA VAL A 35 6.80 10.23 -2.67
C VAL A 35 7.93 9.24 -2.79
N THR A 36 8.68 9.32 -3.89
CA THR A 36 9.87 8.49 -4.10
C THR A 36 11.08 9.32 -4.49
N ASN A 37 12.21 9.00 -3.89
CA ASN A 37 13.52 9.45 -4.33
C ASN A 37 14.49 8.26 -4.23
N PRO A 38 14.77 7.56 -5.34
CA PRO A 38 15.63 6.38 -5.35
C PRO A 38 17.05 6.65 -4.84
N ASN A 39 17.60 7.85 -5.12
CA ASN A 39 18.96 8.23 -4.71
C ASN A 39 19.08 8.44 -3.20
N ARG A 40 18.01 8.95 -2.59
CA ARG A 40 17.92 9.15 -1.14
C ARG A 40 17.34 7.93 -0.40
N GLY A 41 16.89 6.90 -1.13
CA GLY A 41 16.25 5.72 -0.55
C GLY A 41 14.89 6.04 0.09
N ILE A 42 14.19 7.06 -0.42
CA ILE A 42 12.88 7.46 0.07
C ILE A 42 11.82 6.76 -0.78
N SER A 43 10.92 6.04 -0.13
CA SER A 43 9.70 5.48 -0.70
C SER A 43 8.61 5.57 0.35
N ASP A 44 7.92 6.70 0.35
CA ASP A 44 6.87 7.01 1.30
C ASP A 44 5.52 6.96 0.59
N PHE A 45 4.56 6.35 1.26
CA PHE A 45 3.23 6.11 0.73
C PHE A 45 2.19 6.45 1.79
N PHE A 46 1.13 7.09 1.35
CA PHE A 46 -0.03 7.41 2.15
C PHE A 46 -1.29 7.10 1.34
N LEU A 47 -2.19 6.35 1.95
CA LEU A 47 -3.52 6.05 1.44
C LEU A 47 -4.54 6.40 2.50
N ASN A 48 -5.54 7.17 2.13
CA ASN A 48 -6.70 7.45 2.95
C ASN A 48 -7.96 7.06 2.18
N VAL A 49 -8.75 6.16 2.76
CA VAL A 49 -10.05 5.74 2.25
C VAL A 49 -11.12 6.25 3.20
N THR A 50 -12.09 6.97 2.65
CA THR A 50 -13.23 7.50 3.40
C THR A 50 -14.55 6.96 2.87
N GLN A 51 -15.51 6.74 3.76
CA GLN A 51 -16.89 6.39 3.46
C GLN A 51 -17.79 7.48 4.04
N ASN A 52 -18.53 8.22 3.20
CA ASN A 52 -19.40 9.33 3.61
C ASN A 52 -18.70 10.30 4.57
N ALA A 53 -17.49 10.75 4.20
CA ALA A 53 -16.60 11.60 5.00
C ALA A 53 -16.04 10.99 6.31
N CYS A 54 -16.44 9.77 6.68
CA CYS A 54 -15.82 9.05 7.79
C CYS A 54 -14.56 8.30 7.31
N ASN A 55 -13.50 8.31 8.12
CA ASN A 55 -12.31 7.51 7.84
C ASN A 55 -12.66 6.01 7.89
N LEU A 56 -12.45 5.31 6.77
CA LEU A 56 -12.58 3.87 6.67
C LEU A 56 -11.23 3.20 6.96
N ALA A 57 -10.18 3.68 6.29
CA ALA A 57 -8.83 3.16 6.46
C ALA A 57 -7.80 4.23 6.08
N THR A 58 -6.84 4.45 6.96
CA THR A 58 -5.62 5.20 6.66
C THR A 58 -4.45 4.24 6.73
N VAL A 59 -3.62 4.22 5.69
CA VAL A 59 -2.42 3.39 5.61
C VAL A 59 -1.26 4.26 5.20
N LYS A 60 -0.20 4.27 6.00
CA LYS A 60 1.04 4.99 5.75
C LYS A 60 2.20 4.00 5.78
N LEU A 61 3.01 3.99 4.73
CA LEU A 61 4.30 3.32 4.71
C LEU A 61 5.38 4.40 4.64
N GLN A 62 6.31 4.39 5.58
CA GLN A 62 7.39 5.37 5.65
C GLN A 62 8.73 4.66 5.64
N SER A 63 9.64 5.10 4.78
CA SER A 63 11.02 4.65 4.78
C SER A 63 11.72 5.18 6.04
N LEU A 64 12.29 4.27 6.84
CA LEU A 64 13.11 4.62 8.01
C LEU A 64 14.59 4.66 7.64
N THR A 65 15.02 3.69 6.83
CA THR A 65 16.36 3.57 6.26
C THR A 65 16.24 2.95 4.86
N ARG A 66 17.36 2.80 4.15
CA ARG A 66 17.38 2.10 2.84
C ARG A 66 16.88 0.66 2.90
N SER A 67 16.94 0.00 4.06
CA SER A 67 16.59 -1.41 4.23
C SER A 67 15.46 -1.63 5.25
N SER A 68 14.79 -0.57 5.71
CA SER A 68 13.70 -0.70 6.67
C SER A 68 12.61 0.34 6.49
N SER A 69 11.36 -0.08 6.66
CA SER A 69 10.18 0.77 6.54
C SER A 69 9.20 0.53 7.69
N ARG A 70 8.38 1.52 8.00
CA ARG A 70 7.30 1.44 8.99
C ARG A 70 5.95 1.58 8.31
N LEU A 71 5.11 0.58 8.48
CA LEU A 71 3.69 0.64 8.18
C LEU A 71 2.94 1.10 9.42
N THR A 72 2.19 2.19 9.29
CA THR A 72 1.20 2.63 10.27
C THR A 72 -0.17 2.58 9.60
N ALA A 73 -1.14 1.91 10.20
CA ALA A 73 -2.50 1.86 9.70
C ALA A 73 -3.51 2.15 10.80
N PHE A 74 -4.60 2.81 10.44
CA PHE A 74 -5.74 3.10 11.30
C PHE A 74 -7.02 2.76 10.56
N PHE A 75 -7.96 2.12 11.25
CA PHE A 75 -9.19 1.64 10.64
C PHE A 75 -10.42 2.19 11.36
N GLY A 76 -11.43 2.57 10.58
CA GLY A 76 -12.73 2.99 11.07
C GLY A 76 -13.54 1.80 11.62
N LYS A 77 -14.66 2.12 12.27
CA LYS A 77 -15.55 1.12 12.91
C LYS A 77 -16.12 0.08 11.94
N GLN A 78 -16.12 0.39 10.64
CA GLN A 78 -16.59 -0.48 9.56
C GLN A 78 -15.68 -1.70 9.32
N VAL A 79 -14.40 -1.60 9.68
CA VAL A 79 -13.45 -2.71 9.59
C VAL A 79 -13.38 -3.40 10.96
N LYS A 80 -14.00 -4.56 11.08
CA LYS A 80 -14.09 -5.28 12.37
C LYS A 80 -12.81 -6.07 12.65
N GLY A 81 -12.43 -6.12 13.92
CA GLY A 81 -11.28 -6.90 14.40
C GLY A 81 -9.95 -6.16 14.35
N ILE A 82 -9.88 -4.97 13.74
CA ILE A 82 -8.69 -4.12 13.74
C ILE A 82 -9.03 -2.64 13.85
N THR A 83 -8.22 -1.93 14.63
CA THR A 83 -8.31 -0.48 14.85
C THR A 83 -7.02 0.21 14.44
N SER A 84 -5.88 -0.44 14.66
CA SER A 84 -4.57 0.12 14.34
C SER A 84 -3.51 -0.95 14.11
N ALA A 85 -2.51 -0.62 13.31
CA ALA A 85 -1.29 -1.40 13.15
C ALA A 85 -0.07 -0.48 13.11
N ASN A 86 1.03 -0.92 13.71
CA ASN A 86 2.34 -0.28 13.62
C ASN A 86 3.39 -1.39 13.47
N ILE A 87 3.87 -1.59 12.25
CA ILE A 87 4.72 -2.71 11.86
C ILE A 87 5.98 -2.17 11.20
N VAL A 88 7.12 -2.58 11.70
CA VAL A 88 8.43 -2.31 11.09
C VAL A 88 8.82 -3.53 10.26
N PHE A 89 9.08 -3.28 8.99
CA PHE A 89 9.69 -4.20 8.06
C PHE A 89 11.19 -3.89 7.99
N ALA A 90 12.02 -4.89 8.19
CA ALA A 90 13.47 -4.76 8.06
C ALA A 90 13.98 -5.90 7.19
N GLU A 91 14.85 -5.57 6.25
CA GLU A 91 15.50 -6.56 5.43
C GLU A 91 16.74 -7.11 6.12
N LYS A 92 16.89 -8.43 6.12
CA LYS A 92 18.00 -9.14 6.71
C LYS A 92 18.26 -10.41 5.91
N ASN A 93 19.44 -10.55 5.32
CA ASN A 93 19.87 -11.74 4.56
C ASN A 93 18.83 -12.14 3.48
N ASP A 94 18.46 -11.20 2.61
CA ASP A 94 17.44 -11.35 1.55
C ASP A 94 16.01 -11.66 2.02
N ASP A 95 15.78 -11.75 3.33
CA ASP A 95 14.45 -11.88 3.93
C ASP A 95 13.90 -10.54 4.41
N ILE A 96 12.60 -10.33 4.23
CA ILE A 96 11.86 -9.23 4.88
C ILE A 96 11.28 -9.74 6.19
N ILE A 97 11.77 -9.22 7.31
CA ILE A 97 11.28 -9.54 8.66
C ILE A 97 10.31 -8.44 9.09
N ALA A 98 9.07 -8.83 9.43
CA ALA A 98 8.07 -7.94 9.99
C ALA A 98 8.00 -8.09 11.52
N ARG A 99 8.01 -6.97 12.25
CA ARG A 99 7.82 -6.92 13.71
C ARG A 99 6.98 -5.71 14.11
N GLY A 100 6.17 -5.82 15.15
CA GLY A 100 5.41 -4.66 15.65
C GLY A 100 4.14 -5.04 16.38
N PHE A 101 3.12 -4.20 16.24
CA PHE A 101 1.89 -4.29 16.99
C PHE A 101 0.66 -4.14 16.09
N ILE A 102 -0.41 -4.88 16.40
CA ILE A 102 -1.75 -4.68 15.86
C ILE A 102 -2.70 -4.61 17.04
N ASN A 103 -3.58 -3.60 17.09
CA ASN A 103 -4.45 -3.32 18.25
C ASN A 103 -3.66 -3.28 19.57
N LYS A 104 -2.46 -2.68 19.56
CA LYS A 104 -1.51 -2.65 20.69
C LYS A 104 -0.98 -4.02 21.15
N LYS A 105 -1.33 -5.12 20.48
CA LYS A 105 -0.81 -6.47 20.75
C LYS A 105 0.41 -6.77 19.88
N ALA A 106 1.46 -7.29 20.48
CA ALA A 106 2.69 -7.61 19.77
C ALA A 106 2.50 -8.83 18.86
N ILE A 107 2.85 -8.69 17.59
CA ILE A 107 2.82 -9.80 16.63
C ILE A 107 4.08 -10.67 16.79
N ILE A 108 3.96 -11.96 16.50
CA ILE A 108 5.13 -12.82 16.35
C ILE A 108 5.86 -12.37 15.08
N PRO A 109 7.17 -12.11 15.14
CA PRO A 109 7.92 -11.75 13.94
C PRO A 109 7.78 -12.84 12.88
N PHE A 110 7.48 -12.44 11.66
CA PHE A 110 7.30 -13.40 10.56
C PHE A 110 8.06 -12.93 9.32
N LYS A 111 8.49 -13.90 8.51
CA LYS A 111 9.04 -13.64 7.19
C LYS A 111 7.90 -13.22 6.27
N ALA A 112 7.96 -12.01 5.76
CA ALA A 112 6.98 -11.48 4.85
C ALA A 112 7.23 -12.02 3.43
N SER A 113 7.05 -13.33 3.24
CA SER A 113 7.10 -13.97 1.93
C SER A 113 5.78 -13.78 1.17
N CYS A 114 5.74 -12.86 0.20
CA CYS A 114 5.18 -13.14 -1.13
C CYS A 114 5.89 -12.25 -2.15
N GLY A 115 6.60 -12.88 -3.09
CA GLY A 115 6.78 -12.31 -4.42
C GLY A 115 5.46 -12.54 -5.15
N CYS A 116 4.51 -11.63 -4.97
CA CYS A 116 3.23 -11.74 -5.64
C CYS A 116 3.43 -11.31 -7.11
N ASN A 117 3.83 -12.27 -7.95
CA ASN A 117 3.76 -12.10 -9.41
C ASN A 117 2.30 -11.87 -9.81
N ARG A 118 2.09 -10.98 -10.81
CA ARG A 118 0.78 -10.57 -11.34
C ARG A 118 -0.17 -11.78 -11.42
N GLY A 119 -1.22 -11.79 -10.62
CA GLY A 119 -2.27 -12.83 -10.68
C GLY A 119 -2.45 -13.69 -9.44
N CYS A 120 -1.64 -13.58 -8.40
CA CYS A 120 -1.93 -14.26 -7.14
C CYS A 120 -3.11 -13.59 -6.40
N HIS A 121 -4.31 -14.17 -6.54
CA HIS A 121 -5.26 -14.19 -5.43
C HIS A 121 -4.50 -14.73 -4.21
N CYS A 122 -4.24 -13.89 -3.22
CA CYS A 122 -3.72 -14.35 -1.92
C CYS A 122 -4.83 -15.16 -1.23
N THR A 123 -5.04 -16.41 -1.66
CA THR A 123 -6.00 -17.35 -1.08
C THR A 123 -5.59 -17.79 0.33
N GLY A 124 -4.32 -17.62 0.70
CA GLY A 124 -3.86 -17.77 2.07
C GLY A 124 -3.94 -16.44 2.81
N ALA A 125 -5.05 -16.15 3.47
CA ALA A 125 -5.07 -15.13 4.52
C ALA A 125 -3.99 -15.50 5.55
N LYS A 126 -2.85 -14.77 5.57
CA LYS A 126 -1.81 -14.99 6.57
C LYS A 126 -2.41 -14.67 7.94
N LYS A 127 -2.72 -15.71 8.71
CA LYS A 127 -3.20 -15.58 10.09
C LYS A 127 -2.08 -14.96 10.91
N VAL A 128 -2.19 -13.67 11.23
CA VAL A 128 -1.25 -13.01 12.13
C VAL A 128 -1.44 -13.59 13.53
N LYS A 129 -0.41 -14.27 14.04
CA LYS A 129 -0.37 -14.75 15.42
C LYS A 129 0.24 -13.68 16.31
N PHE A 130 -0.39 -13.47 17.45
CA PHE A 130 0.11 -12.61 18.52
C PHE A 130 0.99 -13.42 19.46
N LYS A 131 1.87 -12.73 20.21
CA LYS A 131 2.70 -13.36 21.24
C LYS A 131 1.88 -14.00 22.36
N ASP A 132 0.64 -13.56 22.56
CA ASP A 132 -0.31 -14.15 23.53
C ASP A 132 -1.01 -15.43 23.01
N GLY A 133 -0.62 -15.94 21.83
CA GLY A 133 -1.20 -17.14 21.22
C GLY A 133 -2.48 -16.89 20.43
N THR A 134 -3.07 -15.70 20.51
CA THR A 134 -4.30 -15.36 19.77
C THR A 134 -4.02 -15.07 18.29
N THR A 135 -5.03 -15.18 17.45
CA THR A 135 -4.94 -14.88 16.01
C THR A 135 -5.79 -13.68 15.64
N LEU A 136 -5.29 -12.84 14.74
CA LEU A 136 -6.06 -11.74 14.17
C LEU A 136 -7.10 -12.27 13.17
N LYS A 137 -8.37 -11.87 13.36
CA LYS A 137 -9.45 -12.03 12.39
C LYS A 137 -9.96 -10.65 12.00
N ILE A 138 -9.75 -10.27 10.74
CA ILE A 138 -10.27 -9.02 10.17
C ILE A 138 -11.50 -9.38 9.37
N CYS A 139 -12.58 -8.62 9.53
CA CYS A 139 -13.80 -8.81 8.76
C CYS A 139 -14.28 -7.47 8.19
N ILE A 140 -14.65 -7.49 6.91
CA ILE A 140 -15.28 -6.40 6.19
C ILE A 140 -16.56 -6.98 5.58
N ASP A 141 -17.61 -6.18 5.47
CA ASP A 141 -18.82 -6.62 4.76
C ASP A 141 -18.50 -6.89 3.28
N LYS A 142 -19.12 -7.93 2.71
CA LYS A 142 -18.92 -8.30 1.30
C LYS A 142 -19.36 -7.19 0.34
N SER A 143 -20.40 -6.41 0.68
CA SER A 143 -20.82 -5.25 -0.12
C SER A 143 -19.72 -4.19 -0.17
N LEU A 144 -19.11 -3.90 0.98
CA LEU A 144 -18.03 -2.93 1.14
C LEU A 144 -16.75 -3.42 0.45
N GLU A 145 -16.42 -4.71 0.55
CA GLU A 145 -15.28 -5.32 -0.15
C GLU A 145 -15.37 -5.12 -1.67
N LEU A 146 -16.50 -5.48 -2.29
CA LEU A 146 -16.74 -5.28 -3.72
C LEU A 146 -16.72 -3.80 -4.13
N ALA A 147 -17.20 -2.92 -3.25
CA ALA A 147 -17.17 -1.49 -3.49
C ALA A 147 -15.74 -0.92 -3.46
N LEU A 148 -14.90 -1.41 -2.55
CA LEU A 148 -13.47 -1.07 -2.47
C LEU A 148 -12.72 -1.56 -3.70
N GLU A 149 -12.97 -2.79 -4.17
CA GLU A 149 -12.36 -3.30 -5.40
C GLU A 149 -12.63 -2.40 -6.60
N ARG A 150 -13.89 -1.97 -6.77
CA ARG A 150 -14.29 -1.05 -7.85
C ARG A 150 -13.65 0.33 -7.70
N LEU A 151 -13.55 0.84 -6.48
CA LEU A 151 -12.88 2.11 -6.19
C LEU A 151 -11.40 2.05 -6.55
N PHE A 152 -10.71 0.97 -6.16
CA PHE A 152 -9.30 0.80 -6.44
C PHE A 152 -9.02 0.56 -7.93
N ALA A 153 -9.87 -0.18 -8.64
CA ALA A 153 -9.78 -0.30 -10.09
C ALA A 153 -9.94 1.07 -10.78
N LYS A 154 -10.80 1.95 -10.25
CA LYS A 154 -10.94 3.33 -10.75
C LYS A 154 -9.68 4.15 -10.46
N LEU A 155 -9.11 4.03 -9.27
CA LEU A 155 -7.87 4.70 -8.89
C LEU A 155 -6.69 4.26 -9.78
N GLU A 156 -6.56 2.97 -10.03
CA GLU A 156 -5.53 2.40 -10.90
C GLU A 156 -5.62 2.99 -12.33
N ARG A 157 -6.83 3.15 -12.87
CA ARG A 157 -7.03 3.80 -14.18
C ARG A 157 -6.61 5.26 -14.17
N VAL A 158 -6.87 6.00 -13.09
CA VAL A 158 -6.41 7.40 -12.93
C VAL A 158 -4.88 7.44 -12.96
N ILE A 159 -4.23 6.57 -12.18
CA ILE A 159 -2.77 6.51 -12.09
C ILE A 159 -2.15 6.12 -13.42
N LYS A 160 -2.65 5.08 -14.10
CA LYS A 160 -2.19 4.66 -15.43
C LYS A 160 -2.28 5.80 -16.46
N ARG A 161 -3.33 6.64 -16.40
CA ARG A 161 -3.47 7.80 -17.28
C ARG A 161 -2.44 8.90 -16.97
N LEU A 162 -2.11 9.10 -15.70
CA LEU A 162 -1.07 10.05 -15.29
C LEU A 162 0.32 9.61 -15.77
N ILE A 163 0.62 8.31 -15.63
CA ILE A 163 1.88 7.73 -16.12
C ILE A 163 1.99 7.84 -17.64
N LYS A 164 0.96 7.44 -18.40
CA LYS A 164 0.98 7.50 -19.88
C LYS A 164 1.18 8.92 -20.44
N ARG A 165 0.86 9.96 -19.67
CA ARG A 165 1.05 11.36 -20.07
C ARG A 165 2.49 11.84 -19.89
N GLN A 166 3.30 11.14 -19.09
CA GLN A 166 4.73 11.39 -19.04
C GLN A 166 5.40 10.55 -20.13
N ASN A 167 6.13 11.20 -21.04
CA ASN A 167 7.04 10.48 -21.92
C ASN A 167 8.10 9.81 -21.04
N PRO A 168 8.36 8.49 -21.20
CA PRO A 168 9.41 7.82 -20.43
C PRO A 168 10.73 8.55 -20.67
N GLY A 169 11.42 8.89 -19.58
CA GLY A 169 12.75 9.48 -19.64
C GLY A 169 13.71 8.52 -20.36
N LYS A 170 14.57 9.05 -21.22
CA LYS A 170 15.64 8.28 -21.88
C LYS A 170 16.58 7.71 -20.81
N GLY A 171 16.73 6.39 -20.79
CA GLY A 171 17.77 5.68 -20.05
C GLY A 171 17.30 5.12 -18.71
N THR A 172 16.60 3.99 -18.74
CA THR A 172 16.16 3.27 -17.54
C THR A 172 17.36 2.68 -16.79
N ASP A 173 17.74 3.29 -15.66
CA ASP A 173 18.79 2.76 -14.78
C ASP A 173 18.34 1.41 -14.17
N PRO A 174 19.05 0.29 -14.44
CA PRO A 174 18.72 -1.02 -13.89
C PRO A 174 18.70 -1.03 -12.35
N ALA A 175 19.56 -0.24 -11.70
CA ALA A 175 19.60 -0.12 -10.25
C ALA A 175 18.41 0.68 -9.70
N CYS A 176 17.86 1.61 -10.48
CA CYS A 176 16.63 2.32 -10.16
C CYS A 176 15.42 1.37 -10.26
N ILE A 177 15.34 0.60 -11.34
CA ILE A 177 14.28 -0.42 -11.52
C ILE A 177 14.29 -1.42 -10.36
N ALA A 178 15.45 -1.96 -9.99
CA ALA A 178 15.56 -2.90 -8.88
C ALA A 178 15.06 -2.31 -7.55
N ARG A 179 15.36 -1.02 -7.27
CA ARG A 179 14.85 -0.29 -6.10
C ARG A 179 13.33 -0.13 -6.14
N CYS A 180 12.76 0.17 -7.30
CA CYS A 180 11.32 0.32 -7.49
C CYS A 180 10.56 -1.00 -7.37
N LEU A 181 11.11 -2.08 -7.93
CA LEU A 181 10.57 -3.43 -7.76
C LEU A 181 10.58 -3.82 -6.28
N ARG A 182 11.70 -3.57 -5.58
CA ARG A 182 11.85 -3.84 -4.14
C ARG A 182 10.86 -3.04 -3.29
N ALA A 183 10.65 -1.76 -3.58
CA ALA A 183 9.62 -0.95 -2.91
C ALA A 183 8.22 -1.53 -3.14
N GLY A 184 7.92 -1.97 -4.37
CA GLY A 184 6.69 -2.69 -4.70
C GLY A 184 6.53 -3.98 -3.90
N THR A 185 7.58 -4.79 -3.80
CA THR A 185 7.58 -6.05 -3.03
C THR A 185 7.42 -5.82 -1.54
N ILE A 186 8.12 -4.83 -0.95
CA ILE A 186 7.95 -4.47 0.47
C ILE A 186 6.52 -3.99 0.72
N CYS A 187 5.98 -3.18 -0.18
CA CYS A 187 4.62 -2.68 -0.11
C CYS A 187 3.61 -3.85 -0.20
N GLN A 188 3.77 -4.78 -1.15
CA GLN A 188 2.94 -5.99 -1.26
C GLN A 188 3.07 -6.90 -0.03
N ALA A 189 4.29 -7.09 0.49
CA ALA A 189 4.58 -7.85 1.69
C ALA A 189 3.90 -7.22 2.93
N ALA A 190 3.93 -5.89 3.03
CA ALA A 190 3.23 -5.14 4.06
C ALA A 190 1.71 -5.22 3.90
N CYS A 191 1.22 -5.19 2.67
CA CYS A 191 -0.19 -5.41 2.35
C CYS A 191 -0.63 -6.86 2.49
N SER A 192 0.25 -7.86 2.63
CA SER A 192 -0.20 -9.25 2.77
C SER A 192 -1.09 -9.46 4.02
N ILE A 193 -0.96 -8.60 5.02
CA ILE A 193 -1.83 -8.54 6.21
C ILE A 193 -3.16 -7.82 5.91
N PHE A 194 -3.17 -6.88 4.96
CA PHE A 194 -4.27 -5.97 4.62
C PHE A 194 -4.57 -5.97 3.11
N ALA A 195 -4.56 -7.14 2.48
CA ALA A 195 -4.44 -7.26 1.01
C ALA A 195 -5.60 -6.57 0.28
N PHE A 196 -6.80 -6.69 0.84
CA PHE A 196 -8.04 -6.09 0.35
C PHE A 196 -8.03 -4.55 0.32
N ILE A 197 -7.19 -3.87 1.11
CA ILE A 197 -7.14 -2.39 1.16
C ILE A 197 -5.90 -1.84 0.44
N CYS A 198 -4.81 -2.60 0.44
CA CYS A 198 -3.47 -2.05 0.24
C CYS A 198 -2.82 -2.53 -1.08
N ALA A 199 -3.20 -3.70 -1.61
CA ALA A 199 -2.56 -4.29 -2.78
C ALA A 199 -2.63 -3.44 -4.08
N PRO A 200 -3.77 -2.81 -4.43
CA PRO A 200 -3.84 -1.95 -5.63
C PRO A 200 -2.98 -0.71 -5.53
N ALA A 201 -2.78 -0.21 -4.30
CA ALA A 201 -1.99 0.97 -4.03
C ALA A 201 -0.48 0.67 -4.18
N CYS A 202 -0.03 -0.52 -3.79
CA CYS A 202 1.35 -0.95 -4.00
C CYS A 202 1.71 -1.23 -5.45
N LEU A 203 0.76 -1.74 -6.24
CA LEU A 203 0.94 -1.89 -7.68
C LEU A 203 1.10 -0.54 -8.37
N ALA A 204 0.34 0.47 -7.93
CA ALA A 204 0.49 1.83 -8.40
C ALA A 204 1.86 2.42 -8.04
N VAL A 205 2.32 2.24 -6.80
CA VAL A 205 3.65 2.65 -6.33
C VAL A 205 4.76 2.08 -7.22
N GLN A 206 4.72 0.77 -7.47
CA GLN A 206 5.69 0.10 -8.32
C GLN A 206 5.67 0.66 -9.75
N ALA A 207 4.48 0.83 -10.33
CA ALA A 207 4.32 1.32 -11.69
C ALA A 207 4.83 2.76 -11.87
N ILE A 208 4.59 3.64 -10.88
CA ILE A 208 5.05 5.03 -10.92
C ILE A 208 6.55 5.08 -10.75
N CYS A 209 7.08 4.39 -9.74
CA CYS A 209 8.51 4.37 -9.47
C CYS A 209 9.29 3.91 -10.72
N VAL A 210 8.86 2.81 -11.35
CA VAL A 210 9.47 2.31 -12.59
C VAL A 210 9.33 3.30 -13.75
N ALA A 211 8.22 4.00 -13.87
CA ALA A 211 8.03 5.01 -14.93
C ALA A 211 8.82 6.31 -14.71
N THR A 212 9.31 6.53 -13.49
CA THR A 212 10.14 7.68 -13.11
C THR A 212 11.63 7.34 -12.99
N CYS A 213 11.97 6.05 -13.14
CA CYS A 213 13.25 5.62 -13.66
C CYS A 213 13.22 5.76 -15.20
#